data_AF-A0A965AC90-F1
#
_entry.id   AF-A0A965AC90-F1
#
_cell.length_a   1.000
_cell.length_b   1.000
_cell.length_c   1.000
_cell.angle_alpha   90.00
_cell.angle_beta   90.00
_cell.angle_gamma   90.00
#
_symmetry.space_group_name_H-M   'P 1'
#
loop_
_entity.id
_entity.type
_entity.pdbx_description
1 polymer ?
#
loop_
_entity_poly.entity_id
_entity_poly.type
_entity_poly.pdbx_seq_one_letter_code
_entity_poly.pdbx_strand_id
1 'polypeptide(L)'
;MGGLLVGKGKAWFDHFTVSIDGKAIQNLKPYVKKLLPADNDKAFDKGSGIAEITLNKTQIENLTSLGMIWGFLKYYHPKIAAGTYNWDYELFRILPQILKAENKKSRDEILVKWIENLGELTPNKKAETLPSAIKIKPDLDWLSNAGFSEALTAVLVKVKNASRPKEHYYIGLQAGAGNPDFKNENAYAAMRYPDAGFRLLALYRYWNIIEYYFPYKNLIEEDWRAVLKEFIPRFCSAKDETAYTLTTLELIGRVHDSHASVWGDNQALKKYFGMRYAPVELTFVENKPVVTGYYNVKAGKATGLEPGDVIVKINDKAVDEIVKEKLKFTPASNYPTQLRNLAPDLIRTNDTVIHIEYTRADLRQHKTLKTLDEKEVNLYAKYKVTDTSFRLINKDIAYLNNGSLKGDHLPKIWSAVENTKG
;
A
#
# COMPACT_ATOMS: atom_id res chain seq x y z
N MET A 1 -0.74 7.69 29.32
CA MET A 1 -2.14 7.37 29.66
C MET A 1 -2.90 8.67 29.81
N GLY A 2 -4.18 8.68 29.47
CA GLY A 2 -5.05 9.84 29.65
C GLY A 2 -6.50 9.39 29.60
N GLY A 3 -7.40 10.21 30.14
CA GLY A 3 -8.84 10.03 29.97
C GLY A 3 -9.35 10.90 28.83
N LEU A 4 -10.28 10.36 28.05
CA LEU A 4 -10.98 11.11 27.01
C LEU A 4 -12.37 11.49 27.53
N LEU A 5 -12.66 12.78 27.62
CA LEU A 5 -14.03 13.26 27.84
C LEU A 5 -14.74 13.35 26.49
N VAL A 6 -15.75 12.52 26.27
CA VAL A 6 -16.63 12.61 25.10
C VAL A 6 -17.89 13.39 25.50
N GLY A 7 -18.00 14.66 25.07
CA GLY A 7 -19.14 15.54 25.37
C GLY A 7 -18.74 16.96 25.81
N LYS A 8 -19.67 17.73 26.37
CA LYS A 8 -19.42 19.06 26.97
C LYS A 8 -19.20 18.90 28.48
N GLY A 9 -18.16 19.52 29.06
CA GLY A 9 -17.90 19.50 30.50
C GLY A 9 -16.42 19.64 30.88
N LYS A 10 -16.09 19.37 32.14
CA LYS A 10 -14.71 19.26 32.66
C LYS A 10 -14.54 17.90 33.33
N ALA A 11 -13.40 17.25 33.12
CA ALA A 11 -13.02 16.04 33.82
C ALA A 11 -11.62 16.22 34.42
N TRP A 12 -11.41 15.69 35.63
CA TRP A 12 -10.11 15.62 36.29
C TRP A 12 -9.69 14.16 36.35
N PHE A 13 -8.44 13.90 35.97
CA PHE A 13 -7.82 12.60 36.09
C PHE A 13 -6.48 12.76 36.82
N ASP A 14 -6.29 12.02 37.90
CA ASP A 14 -5.10 12.11 38.76
C ASP A 14 -4.77 10.71 39.34
N HIS A 15 -3.62 10.57 40.01
CA HIS A 15 -3.16 9.35 40.69
C HIS A 15 -3.00 8.12 39.78
N PHE A 16 -2.51 8.31 38.56
CA PHE A 16 -2.23 7.21 37.66
C PHE A 16 -1.02 6.38 38.12
N THR A 17 -1.22 5.07 38.23
CA THR A 17 -0.11 4.11 38.35
C THR A 17 -0.02 3.28 37.08
N VAL A 18 1.16 3.21 36.49
CA VAL A 18 1.46 2.31 35.38
C VAL A 18 2.28 1.15 35.93
N SER A 19 1.86 -0.07 35.64
CA SER A 19 2.63 -1.27 35.93
C SER A 19 2.88 -2.09 34.66
N ILE A 20 4.01 -2.79 34.63
CA ILE A 20 4.31 -3.83 33.64
C ILE A 20 4.46 -5.11 34.44
N ASP A 21 3.67 -6.13 34.12
CA ASP A 21 3.63 -7.42 34.83
C ASP A 21 3.51 -7.27 36.35
N GLY A 22 2.62 -6.36 36.79
CA GLY A 22 2.35 -6.11 38.20
C GLY A 22 3.42 -5.28 38.95
N LYS A 23 4.51 -4.87 38.29
CA LYS A 23 5.54 -3.99 38.87
C LYS A 23 5.36 -2.55 38.41
N ALA A 24 5.34 -1.61 39.35
CA ALA A 24 5.22 -0.19 39.05
C ALA A 24 6.38 0.29 38.16
N ILE A 25 6.08 1.03 37.09
CA ILE A 25 7.04 1.37 36.04
C ILE A 25 8.26 2.14 36.56
N GLN A 26 8.08 2.95 37.60
CA GLN A 26 9.15 3.69 38.29
C GLN A 26 10.20 2.78 38.94
N ASN A 27 9.83 1.53 39.24
CA ASN A 27 10.71 0.52 39.86
C ASN A 27 11.34 -0.41 38.82
N LEU A 28 11.06 -0.20 37.52
CA LEU A 28 11.60 -1.00 36.44
C LEU A 28 12.84 -0.33 35.86
N LYS A 29 13.85 -1.15 35.56
CA LYS A 29 15.00 -0.69 34.78
C LYS A 29 14.58 -0.63 33.31
N PRO A 30 14.82 0.50 32.60
CA PRO A 30 14.57 0.57 31.18
C PRO A 30 15.31 -0.55 30.44
N TYR A 31 14.60 -1.25 29.56
CA TYR A 31 15.24 -2.15 28.63
C TYR A 31 16.06 -1.34 27.63
N VAL A 32 17.39 -1.45 27.70
CA VAL A 32 18.29 -0.84 26.72
C VAL A 32 18.44 -1.82 25.57
N LYS A 33 17.80 -1.50 24.43
CA LYS A 33 17.95 -2.28 23.20
C LYS A 33 19.43 -2.31 22.83
N LYS A 34 20.02 -3.50 22.71
CA LYS A 34 21.37 -3.66 22.19
C LYS A 34 21.39 -3.20 20.74
N LEU A 35 22.15 -2.15 20.45
CA LEU A 35 22.39 -1.69 19.09
C LEU A 35 23.26 -2.72 18.36
N LEU A 36 22.86 -3.05 17.14
CA LEU A 36 23.61 -3.91 16.23
C LEU A 36 24.43 -3.04 15.27
N PRO A 37 25.44 -3.60 14.57
CA PRO A 37 26.26 -2.81 13.65
C PRO A 37 25.44 -2.02 12.61
N ALA A 38 24.34 -2.61 12.11
CA ALA A 38 23.41 -1.94 11.20
C ALA A 38 22.78 -0.67 11.81
N ASP A 39 22.46 -0.66 13.10
CA ASP A 39 21.86 0.52 13.77
C ASP A 39 22.83 1.71 13.83
N ASN A 40 24.14 1.43 13.86
CA ASN A 40 25.19 2.42 14.02
C ASN A 40 25.71 2.99 12.69
N ASP A 41 25.39 2.35 11.56
CA ASP A 41 25.75 2.86 10.24
C ASP A 41 24.81 4.00 9.83
N LYS A 42 25.35 5.22 9.83
CA LYS A 42 24.65 6.49 9.52
C LYS A 42 25.07 7.12 8.19
N ALA A 43 25.81 6.38 7.35
CA ALA A 43 26.50 6.94 6.18
C ALA A 43 25.58 7.69 5.20
N PHE A 44 24.31 7.27 5.08
CA PHE A 44 23.36 7.82 4.11
C PHE A 44 22.09 8.40 4.74
N ASP A 45 22.15 8.78 6.03
CA ASP A 45 21.01 9.39 6.75
C ASP A 45 20.47 10.65 6.06
N LYS A 46 21.33 11.36 5.32
CA LYS A 46 21.01 12.64 4.65
C LYS A 46 20.75 12.50 3.14
N GLY A 47 20.84 11.30 2.57
CA GLY A 47 20.76 11.07 1.13
C GLY A 47 21.69 9.96 0.68
N SER A 48 21.38 9.32 -0.46
CA SER A 48 22.15 8.22 -1.03
C SER A 48 23.42 8.69 -1.76
N GLY A 49 23.50 9.98 -2.06
CA GLY A 49 24.55 10.54 -2.94
C GLY A 49 24.30 10.27 -4.43
N ILE A 50 23.15 9.69 -4.79
CA ILE A 50 22.78 9.31 -6.15
C ILE A 50 21.56 10.13 -6.56
N ALA A 51 21.82 11.37 -7.00
CA ALA A 51 20.78 12.34 -7.34
C ALA A 51 19.93 11.87 -8.55
N GLU A 52 20.59 11.37 -9.58
CA GLU A 52 19.99 10.95 -10.84
C GLU A 52 20.59 9.63 -11.34
N ILE A 53 19.81 8.88 -12.11
CA ILE A 53 20.25 7.62 -12.73
C ILE A 53 19.94 7.70 -14.22
N THR A 54 20.99 7.71 -15.04
CA THR A 54 20.84 7.61 -16.50
C THR A 54 20.66 6.14 -16.88
N LEU A 55 19.59 5.86 -17.61
CA LEU A 55 19.21 4.50 -17.97
C LEU A 55 19.31 4.26 -19.46
N ASN A 56 19.87 3.11 -19.80
CA ASN A 56 19.71 2.46 -21.09
C ASN A 56 19.20 1.03 -20.85
N LYS A 57 19.00 0.26 -21.93
CA LYS A 57 18.51 -1.12 -21.82
C LYS A 57 19.39 -1.96 -20.87
N THR A 58 20.71 -1.88 -21.00
CA THR A 58 21.65 -2.61 -20.14
C THR A 58 21.48 -2.22 -18.67
N GLN A 59 21.40 -0.92 -18.35
CA GLN A 59 21.24 -0.52 -16.95
C GLN A 59 19.89 -0.92 -16.36
N ILE A 60 18.83 -0.95 -17.15
CA ILE A 60 17.55 -1.49 -16.70
C ILE A 60 17.67 -2.98 -16.36
N GLU A 61 18.33 -3.80 -17.19
CA GLU A 61 18.55 -5.23 -16.87
C GLU A 61 19.46 -5.42 -15.63
N ASN A 62 20.50 -4.60 -15.51
CA ASN A 62 21.44 -4.66 -14.40
C ASN A 62 20.76 -4.31 -13.08
N LEU A 63 19.97 -3.24 -13.06
CA LEU A 63 19.18 -2.84 -11.90
C LEU A 63 18.09 -3.86 -11.59
N THR A 64 17.42 -4.44 -12.59
CA THR A 64 16.44 -5.52 -12.37
C THR A 64 17.09 -6.69 -11.63
N SER A 65 18.27 -7.13 -12.08
CA SER A 65 19.03 -8.20 -11.42
C SER A 65 19.44 -7.82 -10.01
N LEU A 66 19.94 -6.59 -9.81
CA LEU A 66 20.31 -6.08 -8.49
C LEU A 66 19.12 -6.04 -7.54
N GLY A 67 17.94 -5.57 -7.97
CA GLY A 67 16.75 -5.48 -7.11
C GLY A 67 16.24 -6.83 -6.62
N MET A 68 16.28 -7.85 -7.50
CA MET A 68 15.95 -9.23 -7.14
C MET A 68 16.97 -9.80 -6.14
N ILE A 69 18.27 -9.65 -6.44
CA ILE A 69 19.35 -10.19 -5.59
C ILE A 69 19.40 -9.46 -4.25
N TRP A 70 19.24 -8.13 -4.22
CA TRP A 70 19.25 -7.34 -2.99
C TRP A 70 18.15 -7.81 -2.02
N GLY A 71 16.94 -8.08 -2.50
CA GLY A 71 15.87 -8.57 -1.65
C GLY A 71 16.03 -10.03 -1.23
N PHE A 72 16.53 -10.88 -2.12
CA PHE A 72 16.91 -12.24 -1.76
C PHE A 72 17.92 -12.26 -0.63
N LEU A 73 19.01 -11.49 -0.76
CA LEU A 73 20.02 -11.38 0.27
C LEU A 73 19.45 -10.81 1.58
N LYS A 74 18.54 -9.82 1.51
CA LYS A 74 17.85 -9.24 2.68
C LYS A 74 17.26 -10.31 3.60
N TYR A 75 16.60 -11.31 3.01
CA TYR A 75 15.85 -12.33 3.75
C TYR A 75 16.63 -13.65 3.93
N TYR A 76 17.65 -13.92 3.11
CA TYR A 76 18.37 -15.20 3.11
C TYR A 76 19.82 -15.14 3.61
N HIS A 77 20.49 -13.99 3.55
CA HIS A 77 21.91 -13.91 3.93
C HIS A 77 22.09 -13.87 5.45
N PRO A 78 22.88 -14.77 6.07
CA PRO A 78 22.96 -14.89 7.53
C PRO A 78 23.46 -13.62 8.24
N LYS A 79 24.43 -12.91 7.65
CA LYS A 79 24.96 -11.65 8.22
C LYS A 79 23.97 -10.49 8.15
N ILE A 80 23.11 -10.47 7.12
CA ILE A 80 22.08 -9.45 6.98
C ILE A 80 20.94 -9.74 7.97
N ALA A 81 20.52 -11.01 8.05
CA ALA A 81 19.58 -11.49 9.06
C ALA A 81 20.04 -11.21 10.50
N ALA A 82 21.36 -11.20 10.75
CA ALA A 82 21.93 -10.89 12.06
C ALA A 82 22.09 -9.37 12.36
N GLY A 83 21.73 -8.48 11.42
CA GLY A 83 21.89 -7.03 11.60
C GLY A 83 23.35 -6.55 11.51
N THR A 84 24.22 -7.27 10.81
CA THR A 84 25.61 -6.84 10.57
C THR A 84 25.70 -5.64 9.63
N TYR A 85 24.77 -5.50 8.69
CA TYR A 85 24.77 -4.45 7.68
C TYR A 85 23.48 -3.65 7.71
N ASN A 86 23.58 -2.32 7.61
CA ASN A 86 22.45 -1.49 7.22
C ASN A 86 22.17 -1.75 5.74
N TRP A 87 21.12 -2.52 5.48
CA TRP A 87 20.93 -3.15 4.18
C TRP A 87 20.45 -2.18 3.10
N ASP A 88 19.77 -1.10 3.50
CA ASP A 88 19.49 0.01 2.60
C ASP A 88 20.79 0.69 2.16
N TYR A 89 21.73 0.88 3.08
CA TYR A 89 22.96 1.62 2.82
C TYR A 89 23.93 0.81 1.97
N GLU A 90 23.95 -0.50 2.14
CA GLU A 90 24.64 -1.42 1.23
C GLU A 90 24.13 -1.33 -0.21
N LEU A 91 22.82 -1.08 -0.43
CA LEU A 91 22.31 -0.82 -1.77
C LEU A 91 22.99 0.39 -2.40
N PHE A 92 23.10 1.49 -1.66
CA PHE A 92 23.72 2.72 -2.15
C PHE A 92 25.22 2.57 -2.40
N ARG A 93 25.91 1.70 -1.64
CA ARG A 93 27.32 1.39 -1.85
C ARG A 93 27.58 0.61 -3.13
N ILE A 94 26.70 -0.35 -3.48
CA ILE A 94 26.89 -1.19 -4.67
C ILE A 94 26.34 -0.55 -5.95
N LEU A 95 25.33 0.32 -5.83
CA LEU A 95 24.63 0.90 -6.98
C LEU A 95 25.57 1.58 -8.01
N PRO A 96 26.57 2.41 -7.62
CA PRO A 96 27.46 3.06 -8.58
C PRO A 96 28.29 2.07 -9.41
N GLN A 97 28.65 0.90 -8.86
CA GLN A 97 29.40 -0.12 -9.58
C GLN A 97 28.50 -0.82 -10.61
N ILE A 98 27.27 -1.16 -10.21
CA ILE A 98 26.28 -1.78 -11.10
C ILE A 98 25.88 -0.85 -12.25
N LEU A 99 25.72 0.45 -11.97
CA LEU A 99 25.44 1.48 -12.99
C LEU A 99 26.61 1.73 -13.96
N LYS A 100 27.82 1.30 -13.61
CA LYS A 100 29.00 1.36 -14.50
C LYS A 100 29.22 0.06 -15.27
N ALA A 101 28.54 -1.03 -14.90
CA ALA A 101 28.67 -2.30 -15.58
C ALA A 101 28.12 -2.21 -17.01
N GLU A 102 28.98 -2.43 -18.00
CA GLU A 102 28.64 -2.28 -19.41
C GLU A 102 27.89 -3.49 -19.99
N ASN A 103 27.95 -4.61 -19.29
CA ASN A 103 27.36 -5.87 -19.75
C ASN A 103 27.12 -6.84 -18.58
N LYS A 104 26.36 -7.89 -18.89
CA LYS A 104 26.00 -8.97 -17.97
C LYS A 104 27.19 -9.61 -17.25
N LYS A 105 28.32 -9.82 -17.94
CA LYS A 105 29.51 -10.45 -17.36
C LYS A 105 30.10 -9.57 -16.26
N SER A 106 30.37 -8.29 -16.58
CA SER A 106 30.89 -7.32 -15.60
C SER A 106 29.96 -7.14 -14.39
N ARG A 107 28.64 -7.11 -14.62
CA ARG A 107 27.64 -7.06 -13.54
C ARG A 107 27.74 -8.29 -12.63
N ASP A 108 27.77 -9.49 -13.20
CA ASP A 108 27.81 -10.72 -12.41
C ASP A 108 29.11 -10.83 -11.60
N GLU A 109 30.25 -10.42 -12.15
CA GLU A 109 31.52 -10.35 -11.43
C GLU A 109 31.47 -9.38 -10.24
N ILE A 110 30.82 -8.22 -10.38
CA ILE A 110 30.59 -7.27 -9.29
C ILE A 110 29.70 -7.88 -8.21
N LEU A 111 28.61 -8.54 -8.59
CA LEU A 111 27.66 -9.15 -7.66
C LEU A 111 28.28 -10.33 -6.89
N VAL A 112 29.09 -11.17 -7.56
CA VAL A 112 29.83 -12.26 -6.89
C VAL A 112 30.73 -11.69 -5.80
N LYS A 113 31.60 -10.73 -6.15
CA LYS A 113 32.52 -10.10 -5.19
C LYS A 113 31.76 -9.44 -4.04
N TRP A 114 30.65 -8.76 -4.34
CA TRP A 114 29.83 -8.13 -3.31
C TRP A 114 29.28 -9.16 -2.32
N ILE A 115 28.69 -10.26 -2.80
CA ILE A 115 28.10 -11.30 -1.94
C ILE A 115 29.18 -12.00 -1.10
N GLU A 116 30.32 -12.35 -1.69
CA GLU A 116 31.42 -13.00 -0.97
C GLU A 116 32.00 -12.12 0.15
N ASN A 117 32.01 -10.79 -0.06
CA ASN A 117 32.48 -9.84 0.94
C ASN A 117 31.48 -9.59 2.09
N LEU A 118 30.22 -10.02 1.97
CA LEU A 118 29.25 -9.89 3.07
C LEU A 118 29.59 -10.80 4.25
N GLY A 119 30.42 -11.82 4.05
CA GLY A 119 30.97 -12.67 5.09
C GLY A 119 30.73 -14.15 4.84
N GLU A 120 31.35 -14.97 5.68
CA GLU A 120 31.36 -16.43 5.51
C GLU A 120 29.97 -17.07 5.56
N LEU A 121 29.73 -18.00 4.64
CA LEU A 121 28.52 -18.80 4.53
C LEU A 121 28.78 -20.22 5.04
N THR A 122 28.14 -20.61 6.13
CA THR A 122 28.21 -21.98 6.64
C THR A 122 27.05 -22.82 6.07
N PRO A 123 27.34 -23.83 5.23
CA PRO A 123 26.32 -24.68 4.66
C PRO A 123 25.84 -25.67 5.72
N ASN A 124 24.68 -25.42 6.32
CA ASN A 124 24.02 -26.39 7.20
C ASN A 124 22.55 -26.04 7.46
N LYS A 125 21.79 -25.60 6.43
CA LYS A 125 20.34 -25.47 6.63
C LYS A 125 19.74 -26.87 6.81
N LYS A 126 19.32 -27.20 8.04
CA LYS A 126 18.50 -28.38 8.29
C LYS A 126 17.23 -28.28 7.42
N ALA A 127 16.83 -29.38 6.80
CA ALA A 127 15.55 -29.46 6.13
C ALA A 127 14.44 -29.12 7.14
N GLU A 128 13.73 -28.02 6.89
CA GLU A 128 12.58 -27.64 7.73
C GLU A 128 11.40 -28.52 7.32
N THR A 129 10.83 -29.23 8.29
CA THR A 129 9.54 -29.91 8.09
C THR A 129 8.48 -28.83 7.95
N LEU A 130 7.94 -28.70 6.73
CA LEU A 130 6.94 -27.70 6.45
C LEU A 130 5.55 -28.23 6.83
N PRO A 131 4.68 -27.40 7.43
CA PRO A 131 3.29 -27.76 7.65
C PRO A 131 2.60 -28.15 6.33
N SER A 132 1.68 -29.12 6.39
CA SER A 132 0.90 -29.59 5.22
C SER A 132 0.01 -28.51 4.61
N ALA A 133 -0.27 -27.42 5.34
CA ALA A 133 -1.20 -26.36 4.94
C ALA A 133 -0.56 -25.20 4.14
N ILE A 134 0.72 -25.28 3.75
CA ILE A 134 1.33 -24.21 2.95
C ILE A 134 0.76 -24.19 1.53
N LYS A 135 0.03 -23.12 1.19
CA LYS A 135 -0.53 -22.91 -0.15
C LYS A 135 0.51 -22.40 -1.16
N ILE A 136 1.40 -21.50 -0.73
CA ILE A 136 2.38 -20.80 -1.59
C ILE A 136 3.70 -20.65 -0.83
N LYS A 137 4.82 -20.72 -1.55
CA LYS A 137 6.16 -20.41 -1.06
C LYS A 137 6.79 -19.35 -1.97
N PRO A 138 7.79 -18.59 -1.49
CA PRO A 138 8.59 -17.75 -2.37
C PRO A 138 9.20 -18.59 -3.50
N ASP A 139 9.06 -18.12 -4.73
CA ASP A 139 9.68 -18.73 -5.90
C ASP A 139 11.17 -18.36 -5.90
N LEU A 140 12.03 -19.38 -5.83
CA LEU A 140 13.48 -19.24 -5.83
C LEU A 140 14.12 -19.91 -7.06
N ASP A 141 13.33 -20.36 -8.03
CA ASP A 141 13.85 -21.07 -9.21
C ASP A 141 14.60 -20.11 -10.14
N TRP A 142 14.30 -18.81 -10.05
CA TRP A 142 15.02 -17.77 -10.76
C TRP A 142 16.51 -17.70 -10.40
N LEU A 143 16.94 -18.18 -9.22
CA LEU A 143 18.35 -18.19 -8.82
C LEU A 143 19.22 -18.99 -9.80
N SER A 144 18.64 -20.02 -10.43
CA SER A 144 19.33 -20.87 -11.43
C SER A 144 18.90 -20.56 -12.86
N ASN A 145 17.70 -20.00 -13.07
CA ASN A 145 17.08 -19.89 -14.40
C ASN A 145 17.00 -18.45 -14.94
N ALA A 146 17.40 -17.43 -14.17
CA ALA A 146 17.49 -16.04 -14.67
C ALA A 146 18.68 -15.81 -15.62
N GLY A 147 19.43 -16.87 -15.92
CA GLY A 147 20.57 -16.85 -16.83
C GLY A 147 21.82 -16.21 -16.25
N PHE A 148 22.00 -16.12 -14.93
CA PHE A 148 23.26 -15.62 -14.36
C PHE A 148 24.46 -16.50 -14.73
N SER A 149 25.67 -15.94 -14.65
CA SER A 149 26.89 -16.74 -14.73
C SER A 149 26.91 -17.87 -13.71
N GLU A 150 27.61 -18.96 -14.03
CA GLU A 150 27.74 -20.11 -13.12
C GLU A 150 28.27 -19.71 -11.74
N ALA A 151 29.23 -18.77 -11.69
CA ALA A 151 29.80 -18.25 -10.45
C ALA A 151 28.75 -17.54 -9.59
N LEU A 152 27.94 -16.64 -10.18
CA LEU A 152 26.89 -15.93 -9.44
C LEU A 152 25.80 -16.89 -8.96
N THR A 153 25.35 -17.81 -9.83
CA THR A 153 24.39 -18.86 -9.47
C THR A 153 24.91 -19.70 -8.30
N ALA A 154 26.17 -20.13 -8.33
CA ALA A 154 26.78 -20.92 -7.27
C ALA A 154 26.78 -20.18 -5.91
N VAL A 155 27.14 -18.90 -5.88
CA VAL A 155 27.14 -18.11 -4.64
C VAL A 155 25.71 -17.87 -4.13
N LEU A 156 24.74 -17.60 -5.00
CA LEU A 156 23.32 -17.45 -4.61
C LEU A 156 22.74 -18.74 -4.02
N VAL A 157 23.08 -19.90 -4.60
CA VAL A 157 22.68 -21.21 -4.06
C VAL A 157 23.33 -21.48 -2.70
N LYS A 158 24.59 -21.08 -2.50
CA LYS A 158 25.23 -21.14 -1.16
C LYS A 158 24.45 -20.30 -0.14
N VAL A 159 24.02 -19.08 -0.49
CA VAL A 159 23.21 -18.23 0.39
C VAL A 159 21.85 -18.88 0.71
N LYS A 160 21.15 -19.43 -0.30
CA LYS A 160 19.87 -20.15 -0.11
C LYS A 160 19.98 -21.24 0.96
N ASN A 161 21.09 -21.97 0.95
CA ASN A 161 21.35 -23.14 1.79
C ASN A 161 22.13 -22.83 3.09
N ALA A 162 22.50 -21.57 3.32
CA ALA A 162 23.22 -21.18 4.53
C ALA A 162 22.34 -21.23 5.78
N SER A 163 22.94 -21.56 6.93
CA SER A 163 22.27 -21.47 8.23
C SER A 163 22.01 -20.00 8.59
N ARG A 164 20.82 -19.70 9.09
CA ARG A 164 20.41 -18.34 9.50
C ARG A 164 20.16 -18.28 11.00
N PRO A 165 20.32 -17.10 11.62
CA PRO A 165 19.87 -16.87 12.99
C PRO A 165 18.38 -17.17 13.13
N LYS A 166 17.97 -17.63 14.33
CA LYS A 166 16.55 -17.86 14.66
C LYS A 166 15.74 -16.56 14.58
N GLU A 167 16.31 -15.48 15.09
CA GLU A 167 15.72 -14.14 15.03
C GLU A 167 16.29 -13.37 13.85
N HIS A 168 15.42 -12.81 13.02
CA HIS A 168 15.83 -12.00 11.88
C HIS A 168 15.73 -10.52 12.20
N TYR A 169 16.74 -9.74 11.80
CA TYR A 169 16.83 -8.31 12.04
C TYR A 169 15.72 -7.54 11.31
N TYR A 170 15.53 -7.81 10.02
CA TYR A 170 14.55 -7.09 9.18
C TYR A 170 13.12 -7.67 9.15
N ILE A 171 12.89 -8.89 9.63
CA ILE A 171 11.57 -9.53 9.53
C ILE A 171 11.22 -10.31 10.78
N GLY A 172 9.96 -10.21 11.19
CA GLY A 172 9.35 -11.01 12.24
C GLY A 172 7.94 -11.43 11.82
N LEU A 173 7.23 -12.09 12.72
CA LEU A 173 5.81 -12.37 12.56
C LEU A 173 5.08 -11.77 13.77
N GLN A 174 3.98 -11.07 13.50
CA GLN A 174 3.10 -10.53 14.54
C GLN A 174 2.50 -11.68 15.36
N ALA A 175 2.45 -11.53 16.68
CA ALA A 175 1.90 -12.54 17.58
C ALA A 175 0.40 -12.79 17.27
N GLY A 176 -0.01 -14.05 17.32
CA GLY A 176 -1.38 -14.47 16.99
C GLY A 176 -1.60 -14.55 15.47
N ALA A 177 -1.82 -13.41 14.82
CA ALA A 177 -2.19 -13.36 13.39
C ALA A 177 -1.10 -13.91 12.46
N GLY A 178 0.18 -13.85 12.85
CA GLY A 178 1.29 -14.36 12.05
C GLY A 178 1.61 -13.51 10.82
N ASN A 179 1.09 -12.28 10.74
CA ASN A 179 1.39 -11.36 9.64
C ASN A 179 2.89 -10.97 9.67
N PRO A 180 3.53 -10.79 8.50
CA PRO A 180 4.90 -10.29 8.42
C PRO A 180 5.06 -8.93 9.13
N ASP A 181 6.11 -8.82 9.94
CA ASP A 181 6.52 -7.60 10.63
C ASP A 181 7.88 -7.13 10.11
N PHE A 182 7.89 -6.07 9.30
CA PHE A 182 9.12 -5.52 8.71
C PHE A 182 9.84 -4.62 9.71
N LYS A 183 10.65 -5.24 10.56
CA LYS A 183 11.36 -4.60 11.68
C LYS A 183 12.59 -3.83 11.22
N ASN A 184 12.95 -2.79 11.97
CA ASN A 184 14.20 -2.02 11.80
C ASN A 184 14.38 -1.43 10.39
N GLU A 185 13.30 -1.24 9.65
CA GLU A 185 13.29 -0.47 8.40
C GLU A 185 12.97 0.99 8.74
N ASN A 186 13.91 1.89 8.44
CA ASN A 186 13.64 3.32 8.60
C ASN A 186 12.55 3.75 7.60
N ALA A 187 11.59 4.54 8.07
CA ALA A 187 10.48 5.07 7.27
C ALA A 187 10.89 6.26 6.38
N TYR A 188 12.01 6.93 6.70
CA TYR A 188 12.50 8.13 5.99
C TYR A 188 11.42 9.21 5.82
N ALA A 189 10.55 9.40 6.81
CA ALA A 189 9.33 10.22 6.69
C ALA A 189 9.57 11.71 6.31
N ALA A 190 10.77 12.23 6.54
CA ALA A 190 11.14 13.59 6.14
C ALA A 190 11.42 13.71 4.62
N MET A 191 11.74 12.60 3.95
CA MET A 191 12.11 12.57 2.53
C MET A 191 10.88 12.35 1.64
N ARG A 192 10.03 13.38 1.50
CA ARG A 192 8.79 13.29 0.69
C ARG A 192 9.06 12.99 -0.80
N TYR A 193 10.13 13.57 -1.33
CA TYR A 193 10.65 13.31 -2.66
C TYR A 193 12.17 13.14 -2.55
N PRO A 194 12.65 11.92 -2.29
CA PRO A 194 14.07 11.67 -2.10
C PRO A 194 14.83 11.63 -3.43
N ASP A 195 16.16 11.56 -3.36
CA ASP A 195 17.04 11.32 -4.50
C ASP A 195 16.77 9.96 -5.20
N ALA A 196 17.33 9.77 -6.40
CA ALA A 196 17.06 8.60 -7.23
C ALA A 196 17.44 7.27 -6.56
N GLY A 197 18.51 7.25 -5.74
CA GLY A 197 18.90 6.06 -4.99
C GLY A 197 17.81 5.62 -4.00
N PHE A 198 17.28 6.55 -3.22
CA PHE A 198 16.19 6.28 -2.28
C PHE A 198 14.84 5.97 -2.97
N ARG A 199 14.54 6.61 -4.11
CA ARG A 199 13.36 6.22 -4.91
C ARG A 199 13.48 4.76 -5.38
N LEU A 200 14.66 4.35 -5.83
CA LEU A 200 14.92 2.96 -6.23
C LEU A 200 14.86 1.99 -5.03
N LEU A 201 15.36 2.39 -3.86
CA LEU A 201 15.21 1.61 -2.63
C LEU A 201 13.74 1.35 -2.30
N ALA A 202 12.87 2.37 -2.42
CA ALA A 202 11.44 2.20 -2.17
C ALA A 202 10.82 1.17 -3.11
N LEU A 203 11.17 1.21 -4.41
CA LEU A 203 10.77 0.20 -5.38
C LEU A 203 11.25 -1.21 -4.96
N TYR A 204 12.53 -1.35 -4.62
CA TYR A 204 13.08 -2.66 -4.24
C TYR A 204 12.47 -3.20 -2.94
N ARG A 205 12.24 -2.35 -1.94
CA ARG A 205 11.56 -2.75 -0.71
C ARG A 205 10.15 -3.25 -1.01
N TYR A 206 9.32 -2.44 -1.67
CA TYR A 206 7.95 -2.83 -1.97
C TYR A 206 7.88 -4.09 -2.83
N TRP A 207 8.64 -4.13 -3.93
CA TRP A 207 8.65 -5.27 -4.83
C TRP A 207 9.02 -6.57 -4.11
N ASN A 208 10.03 -6.53 -3.22
CA ASN A 208 10.47 -7.70 -2.46
C ASN A 208 9.54 -8.05 -1.28
N ILE A 209 8.83 -7.08 -0.69
CA ILE A 209 7.75 -7.39 0.27
C ILE A 209 6.71 -8.26 -0.44
N ILE A 210 6.30 -7.89 -1.65
CA ILE A 210 5.33 -8.66 -2.41
C ILE A 210 5.89 -10.01 -2.86
N GLU A 211 7.13 -10.04 -3.34
CA GLU A 211 7.81 -11.26 -3.83
C GLU A 211 7.85 -12.38 -2.79
N TYR A 212 8.10 -12.03 -1.52
CA TYR A 212 8.39 -13.00 -0.46
C TYR A 212 7.26 -13.18 0.56
N TYR A 213 6.40 -12.18 0.75
CA TYR A 213 5.47 -12.13 1.89
C TYR A 213 4.02 -11.83 1.55
N PHE A 214 3.68 -11.54 0.29
CA PHE A 214 2.28 -11.32 -0.09
C PHE A 214 1.50 -12.64 -0.20
N PRO A 215 0.42 -12.82 0.57
CA PRO A 215 -0.27 -14.10 0.67
C PRO A 215 -1.05 -14.50 -0.60
N TYR A 216 -1.31 -13.55 -1.49
CA TYR A 216 -2.09 -13.75 -2.72
C TYR A 216 -1.26 -13.54 -3.98
N LYS A 217 0.06 -13.76 -3.92
CA LYS A 217 0.97 -13.54 -5.06
C LYS A 217 0.55 -14.27 -6.34
N ASN A 218 -0.03 -15.46 -6.21
CA ASN A 218 -0.56 -16.23 -7.34
C ASN A 218 -1.80 -15.61 -8.01
N LEU A 219 -2.43 -14.59 -7.40
CA LEU A 219 -3.60 -13.88 -7.91
C LEU A 219 -3.25 -12.51 -8.53
N ILE A 220 -1.98 -12.14 -8.54
CA ILE A 220 -1.54 -10.89 -9.19
C ILE A 220 -1.72 -10.96 -10.71
N GLU A 221 -1.67 -12.16 -11.30
CA GLU A 221 -1.87 -12.42 -12.75
C GLU A 221 -0.85 -11.71 -13.68
N GLU A 222 0.23 -11.17 -13.11
CA GLU A 222 1.32 -10.53 -13.84
C GLU A 222 2.67 -11.20 -13.53
N ASP A 223 3.60 -11.15 -14.50
CA ASP A 223 4.99 -11.49 -14.20
C ASP A 223 5.59 -10.39 -13.31
N TRP A 224 5.65 -10.68 -12.01
CA TRP A 224 6.15 -9.73 -11.03
C TRP A 224 7.58 -9.27 -11.35
N ARG A 225 8.43 -10.10 -11.97
CA ARG A 225 9.77 -9.68 -12.40
C ARG A 225 9.72 -8.66 -13.53
N ALA A 226 8.78 -8.82 -14.47
CA ALA A 226 8.55 -7.84 -15.52
C ALA A 226 8.05 -6.51 -14.94
N VAL A 227 7.21 -6.55 -13.88
CA VAL A 227 6.79 -5.35 -13.15
C VAL A 227 7.99 -4.60 -12.55
N LEU A 228 8.95 -5.29 -11.91
CA LEU A 228 10.16 -4.62 -11.41
C LEU A 228 10.89 -3.86 -12.52
N LYS A 229 11.11 -4.55 -13.65
CA LYS A 229 11.81 -4.00 -14.81
C LYS A 229 11.09 -2.80 -15.41
N GLU A 230 9.76 -2.85 -15.48
CA GLU A 230 8.90 -1.76 -15.95
C GLU A 230 8.99 -0.52 -15.05
N PHE A 231 9.03 -0.72 -13.73
CA PHE A 231 8.98 0.38 -12.76
C PHE A 231 10.33 1.02 -12.45
N ILE A 232 11.46 0.33 -12.66
CA ILE A 232 12.81 0.92 -12.51
C ILE A 232 12.95 2.27 -13.23
N PRO A 233 12.69 2.38 -14.55
CA PRO A 233 12.82 3.65 -15.24
C PRO A 233 11.84 4.71 -14.75
N ARG A 234 10.63 4.33 -14.32
CA ARG A 234 9.61 5.28 -13.83
C ARG A 234 10.03 5.88 -12.48
N PHE A 235 10.53 5.06 -11.55
CA PHE A 235 11.04 5.55 -10.26
C PHE A 235 12.29 6.42 -10.42
N CYS A 236 13.21 6.05 -11.32
CA CYS A 236 14.41 6.84 -11.58
C CYS A 236 14.07 8.21 -12.19
N SER A 237 13.13 8.26 -13.14
CA SER A 237 12.76 9.46 -13.91
C SER A 237 11.65 10.32 -13.31
N ALA A 238 11.03 9.91 -12.18
CA ALA A 238 10.06 10.72 -11.47
C ALA A 238 10.66 12.10 -11.12
N LYS A 239 10.05 13.18 -11.63
CA LYS A 239 10.62 14.54 -11.63
C LYS A 239 10.26 15.37 -10.39
N ASP A 240 9.25 14.94 -9.64
CA ASP A 240 8.73 15.63 -8.47
C ASP A 240 7.99 14.66 -7.53
N GLU A 241 7.53 15.19 -6.39
CA GLU A 241 6.76 14.46 -5.37
C GLU A 241 5.49 13.82 -5.94
N THR A 242 4.77 14.51 -6.83
CA THR A 242 3.52 14.01 -7.42
C THR A 242 3.78 12.85 -8.36
N ALA A 243 4.74 12.97 -9.28
CA ALA A 243 5.12 11.90 -10.19
C ALA A 243 5.64 10.66 -9.44
N TYR A 244 6.44 10.85 -8.40
CA TYR A 244 6.93 9.76 -7.55
C TYR A 244 5.79 9.07 -6.81
N THR A 245 4.88 9.85 -6.22
CA THR A 245 3.74 9.31 -5.47
C THR A 245 2.77 8.56 -6.38
N LEU A 246 2.47 9.08 -7.57
CA LEU A 246 1.61 8.42 -8.55
C LEU A 246 2.24 7.14 -9.11
N THR A 247 3.55 7.15 -9.38
CA THR A 247 4.29 5.95 -9.79
C THR A 247 4.24 4.88 -8.70
N THR A 248 4.37 5.28 -7.44
CA THR A 248 4.23 4.38 -6.29
C THR A 248 2.81 3.82 -6.17
N LEU A 249 1.79 4.67 -6.31
CA LEU A 249 0.39 4.25 -6.27
C LEU A 249 0.04 3.31 -7.42
N GLU A 250 0.59 3.54 -8.61
CA GLU A 250 0.43 2.65 -9.77
C GLU A 250 1.06 1.28 -9.51
N LEU A 251 2.29 1.23 -8.97
CA LEU A 251 2.94 -0.03 -8.56
C LEU A 251 2.10 -0.79 -7.53
N ILE A 252 1.57 -0.08 -6.53
CA ILE A 252 0.70 -0.67 -5.51
C ILE A 252 -0.59 -1.20 -6.13
N GLY A 253 -1.16 -0.51 -7.12
CA GLY A 253 -2.35 -0.97 -7.83
C GLY A 253 -2.18 -2.31 -8.55
N ARG A 254 -0.96 -2.68 -8.93
CA ARG A 254 -0.64 -3.94 -9.63
C ARG A 254 -0.87 -5.19 -8.78
N VAL A 255 -0.93 -5.07 -7.44
CA VAL A 255 -1.17 -6.27 -6.61
C VAL A 255 -2.65 -6.64 -6.45
N HIS A 256 -3.56 -5.83 -7.01
CA HIS A 256 -5.01 -6.07 -6.96
C HIS A 256 -5.55 -6.32 -5.53
N ASP A 257 -5.18 -5.45 -4.59
CA ASP A 257 -5.64 -5.54 -3.20
C ASP A 257 -6.25 -4.20 -2.73
N SER A 258 -7.48 -4.26 -2.23
CA SER A 258 -8.21 -3.09 -1.72
C SER A 258 -7.64 -2.53 -0.41
N HIS A 259 -6.75 -3.27 0.26
CA HIS A 259 -6.02 -2.81 1.45
C HIS A 259 -4.64 -2.22 1.12
N ALA A 260 -4.18 -2.39 -0.12
CA ALA A 260 -2.90 -1.87 -0.57
C ALA A 260 -3.11 -0.47 -1.19
N SER A 261 -2.64 0.58 -0.51
CA SER A 261 -2.72 1.95 -1.00
C SER A 261 -1.62 2.81 -0.37
N VAL A 262 -1.50 4.04 -0.84
CA VAL A 262 -0.75 5.09 -0.13
C VAL A 262 -1.66 5.65 0.96
N TRP A 263 -1.48 5.15 2.19
CA TRP A 263 -2.26 5.56 3.35
C TRP A 263 -1.77 6.90 3.94
N GLY A 264 -2.66 7.57 4.68
CA GLY A 264 -2.39 8.85 5.34
C GLY A 264 -2.83 10.07 4.50
N ASP A 265 -2.66 11.26 5.06
CA ASP A 265 -3.06 12.54 4.45
C ASP A 265 -2.02 13.02 3.40
N ASN A 266 -1.80 12.21 2.37
CA ASN A 266 -0.81 12.49 1.33
C ASN A 266 -1.25 13.70 0.46
N GLN A 267 -0.54 14.82 0.62
CA GLN A 267 -0.89 16.08 -0.04
C GLN A 267 -0.72 16.03 -1.56
N ALA A 268 0.26 15.27 -2.08
CA ALA A 268 0.49 15.14 -3.50
C ALA A 268 -0.71 14.46 -4.20
N LEU A 269 -1.25 13.39 -3.61
CA LEU A 269 -2.48 12.75 -4.10
C LEU A 269 -3.70 13.64 -3.94
N LYS A 270 -3.86 14.31 -2.79
CA LYS A 270 -4.99 15.24 -2.59
C LYS A 270 -5.02 16.35 -3.63
N LYS A 271 -3.87 16.94 -3.93
CA LYS A 271 -3.76 17.96 -4.97
C LYS A 271 -3.96 17.38 -6.38
N TYR A 272 -3.49 16.16 -6.64
CA TYR A 272 -3.66 15.52 -7.94
C TYR A 272 -5.14 15.18 -8.26
N PHE A 273 -5.87 14.62 -7.28
CA PHE A 273 -7.29 14.31 -7.44
C PHE A 273 -8.20 15.52 -7.23
N GLY A 274 -7.77 16.50 -6.44
CA GLY A 274 -8.50 17.72 -6.12
C GLY A 274 -8.79 17.84 -4.63
N MET A 275 -8.55 19.03 -4.05
CA MET A 275 -8.77 19.27 -2.63
C MET A 275 -10.21 19.66 -2.27
N ARG A 276 -11.03 19.99 -3.26
CA ARG A 276 -12.40 20.46 -3.11
C ARG A 276 -13.36 19.48 -3.76
N TYR A 277 -14.59 19.44 -3.25
CA TYR A 277 -15.61 18.48 -3.66
C TYR A 277 -16.85 19.20 -4.19
N ALA A 278 -17.43 18.75 -5.31
CA ALA A 278 -18.81 19.09 -5.59
C ALA A 278 -19.72 18.47 -4.52
N PRO A 279 -20.84 19.11 -4.11
CA PRO A 279 -21.66 18.66 -3.00
C PRO A 279 -22.60 17.49 -3.35
N VAL A 280 -22.27 16.69 -4.36
CA VAL A 280 -23.06 15.55 -4.85
C VAL A 280 -22.29 14.25 -4.63
N GLU A 281 -23.01 13.20 -4.25
CA GLU A 281 -22.48 11.85 -4.13
C GLU A 281 -22.71 11.08 -5.42
N LEU A 282 -21.69 10.38 -5.90
CA LEU A 282 -21.75 9.51 -7.06
C LEU A 282 -21.57 8.04 -6.68
N THR A 283 -22.33 7.17 -7.34
CA THR A 283 -22.12 5.73 -7.35
C THR A 283 -22.14 5.23 -8.79
N PHE A 284 -21.26 4.30 -9.12
CA PHE A 284 -21.35 3.62 -10.41
C PHE A 284 -22.50 2.61 -10.42
N VAL A 285 -23.48 2.83 -11.29
CA VAL A 285 -24.60 1.91 -11.57
C VAL A 285 -24.53 1.57 -13.05
N GLU A 286 -24.48 0.28 -13.38
CA GLU A 286 -24.30 -0.18 -14.77
C GLU A 286 -23.12 0.51 -15.49
N ASN A 287 -21.99 0.64 -14.79
CA ASN A 287 -20.77 1.33 -15.24
C ASN A 287 -20.92 2.84 -15.55
N LYS A 288 -22.02 3.48 -15.12
CA LYS A 288 -22.24 4.93 -15.27
C LYS A 288 -22.21 5.61 -13.90
N PRO A 289 -21.57 6.78 -13.74
CA PRO A 289 -21.61 7.51 -12.47
C PRO A 289 -22.97 8.20 -12.31
N VAL A 290 -23.75 7.70 -11.37
CA VAL A 290 -25.10 8.19 -11.08
C VAL A 290 -25.06 8.98 -9.79
N VAL A 291 -25.73 10.13 -9.76
CA VAL A 291 -25.99 10.87 -8.53
C VAL A 291 -26.85 10.01 -7.62
N THR A 292 -26.39 9.76 -6.41
CA THR A 292 -27.10 8.92 -5.42
C THR A 292 -27.42 9.66 -4.13
N GLY A 293 -26.84 10.85 -3.95
CA GLY A 293 -27.03 11.65 -2.74
C GLY A 293 -26.20 12.92 -2.76
N TYR A 294 -25.94 13.45 -1.57
CA TYR A 294 -25.24 14.71 -1.39
C TYR A 294 -24.28 14.64 -0.20
N TYR A 295 -23.02 15.02 -0.40
CA TYR A 295 -22.08 15.14 0.72
C TYR A 295 -22.42 16.31 1.66
N ASN A 296 -23.18 17.29 1.17
CA ASN A 296 -23.77 18.36 1.96
C ASN A 296 -25.20 18.58 1.46
N VAL A 297 -26.21 18.23 2.26
CA VAL A 297 -27.62 18.21 1.82
C VAL A 297 -28.09 19.58 1.30
N LYS A 298 -27.73 20.68 1.97
CA LYS A 298 -28.17 22.02 1.57
C LYS A 298 -27.50 22.45 0.26
N ALA A 299 -26.18 22.33 0.18
CA ALA A 299 -25.42 22.72 -1.00
C ALA A 299 -25.73 21.81 -2.20
N GLY A 300 -25.88 20.51 -1.95
CA GLY A 300 -26.23 19.49 -2.94
C GLY A 300 -27.60 19.75 -3.57
N LYS A 301 -28.64 19.96 -2.77
CA LYS A 301 -29.98 20.34 -3.28
C LYS A 301 -29.96 21.66 -4.05
N ALA A 302 -29.16 22.64 -3.61
CA ALA A 302 -29.01 23.90 -4.32
C ALA A 302 -28.35 23.75 -5.71
N THR A 303 -27.70 22.61 -5.98
CA THR A 303 -27.24 22.30 -7.34
C THR A 303 -28.38 21.94 -8.28
N GLY A 304 -29.57 21.56 -7.81
CA GLY A 304 -30.65 21.07 -8.68
C GLY A 304 -30.40 19.71 -9.33
N LEU A 305 -29.26 19.06 -9.07
CA LEU A 305 -29.05 17.64 -9.42
C LEU A 305 -29.90 16.76 -8.49
N GLU A 306 -30.41 15.67 -9.02
CA GLU A 306 -31.30 14.74 -8.36
C GLU A 306 -30.72 13.32 -8.40
N PRO A 307 -31.00 12.48 -7.38
CA PRO A 307 -30.67 11.07 -7.47
C PRO A 307 -31.22 10.44 -8.76
N GLY A 308 -30.38 9.75 -9.50
CA GLY A 308 -30.69 9.19 -10.83
C GLY A 308 -30.08 9.97 -12.00
N ASP A 309 -29.63 11.22 -11.81
CA ASP A 309 -28.88 11.95 -12.83
C ASP A 309 -27.56 11.24 -13.15
N VAL A 310 -27.25 11.05 -14.44
CA VAL A 310 -26.03 10.38 -14.87
C VAL A 310 -25.01 11.41 -15.34
N ILE A 311 -23.84 11.46 -14.72
CA ILE A 311 -22.75 12.33 -15.15
C ILE A 311 -22.06 11.72 -16.37
N VAL A 312 -21.83 12.52 -17.40
CA VAL A 312 -21.32 12.06 -18.70
C VAL A 312 -20.06 12.80 -19.14
N LYS A 313 -19.90 14.06 -18.73
CA LYS A 313 -18.62 14.78 -18.83
C LYS A 313 -18.33 15.60 -17.58
N ILE A 314 -17.04 15.81 -17.32
CA ILE A 314 -16.51 16.66 -16.27
C ILE A 314 -15.39 17.52 -16.88
N ASN A 315 -15.50 18.85 -16.76
CA ASN A 315 -14.55 19.82 -17.34
C ASN A 315 -14.18 19.48 -18.79
N ASP A 316 -15.22 19.35 -19.63
CA ASP A 316 -15.15 19.00 -21.06
C ASP A 316 -14.62 17.61 -21.41
N LYS A 317 -14.27 16.80 -20.41
CA LYS A 317 -13.76 15.45 -20.61
C LYS A 317 -14.83 14.39 -20.35
N ALA A 318 -14.93 13.41 -21.25
CA ALA A 318 -15.84 12.29 -21.07
C ALA A 318 -15.46 11.47 -19.83
N VAL A 319 -16.47 11.06 -19.05
CA VAL A 319 -16.23 10.24 -17.85
C VAL A 319 -15.44 8.98 -18.17
N ASP A 320 -15.74 8.28 -19.27
CA ASP A 320 -15.05 7.04 -19.64
C ASP A 320 -13.55 7.25 -19.88
N GLU A 321 -13.17 8.42 -20.41
CA GLU A 321 -11.76 8.80 -20.57
C GLU A 321 -11.10 9.07 -19.21
N ILE A 322 -11.79 9.77 -18.31
CA ILE A 322 -11.30 10.00 -16.94
C ILE A 322 -11.11 8.66 -16.22
N VAL A 323 -12.09 7.75 -16.32
CA VAL A 323 -12.01 6.41 -15.74
C VAL A 323 -10.80 5.67 -16.28
N LYS A 324 -10.65 5.57 -17.60
CA LYS A 324 -9.52 4.89 -18.25
C LYS A 324 -8.16 5.43 -17.77
N GLU A 325 -8.04 6.73 -17.59
CA GLU A 325 -6.79 7.36 -17.13
C GLU A 325 -6.49 7.16 -15.65
N LYS A 326 -7.54 7.17 -14.81
CA LYS A 326 -7.39 7.16 -13.35
C LYS A 326 -7.38 5.74 -12.77
N LEU A 327 -7.90 4.74 -13.48
CA LEU A 327 -7.94 3.34 -13.00
C LEU A 327 -6.59 2.81 -12.51
N LYS A 328 -5.51 3.12 -13.23
CA LYS A 328 -4.15 2.72 -12.84
C LYS A 328 -3.67 3.35 -11.53
N PHE A 329 -4.32 4.41 -11.08
CA PHE A 329 -4.09 5.08 -9.80
C PHE A 329 -5.21 4.78 -8.78
N THR A 330 -6.02 3.75 -9.02
CA THR A 330 -7.09 3.34 -8.12
C THR A 330 -6.91 1.88 -7.72
N PRO A 331 -6.03 1.58 -6.74
CA PRO A 331 -5.86 0.23 -6.21
C PRO A 331 -7.18 -0.34 -5.70
N ALA A 332 -7.49 -1.56 -6.13
CA ALA A 332 -8.59 -2.35 -5.61
C ALA A 332 -8.47 -3.82 -6.04
N SER A 333 -9.28 -4.67 -5.42
CA SER A 333 -9.29 -6.12 -5.71
C SER A 333 -10.02 -6.52 -6.98
N ASN A 334 -10.78 -5.61 -7.58
CA ASN A 334 -11.50 -5.84 -8.84
C ASN A 334 -12.04 -4.51 -9.40
N TYR A 335 -12.43 -4.54 -10.67
CA TYR A 335 -12.92 -3.38 -11.40
C TYR A 335 -14.13 -2.67 -10.74
N PRO A 336 -15.19 -3.36 -10.28
CA PRO A 336 -16.28 -2.69 -9.55
C PRO A 336 -15.81 -1.94 -8.30
N THR A 337 -14.83 -2.49 -7.59
CA THR A 337 -14.25 -1.84 -6.41
C THR A 337 -13.39 -0.63 -6.80
N GLN A 338 -12.68 -0.69 -7.95
CA GLN A 338 -12.00 0.49 -8.49
C GLN A 338 -13.00 1.59 -8.82
N LEU A 339 -14.11 1.28 -9.50
CA LEU A 339 -15.16 2.26 -9.80
C LEU A 339 -15.76 2.87 -8.53
N ARG A 340 -16.02 2.04 -7.50
CA ARG A 340 -16.48 2.51 -6.19
C ARG A 340 -15.50 3.50 -5.54
N ASN A 341 -14.21 3.22 -5.62
CA ASN A 341 -13.16 4.07 -5.05
C ASN A 341 -12.95 5.36 -5.88
N LEU A 342 -13.10 5.29 -7.20
CA LEU A 342 -12.95 6.40 -8.14
C LEU A 342 -14.16 7.36 -8.15
N ALA A 343 -15.36 6.87 -7.88
CA ALA A 343 -16.60 7.68 -7.85
C ALA A 343 -16.47 9.01 -7.08
N PRO A 344 -15.98 9.04 -5.83
CA PRO A 344 -15.76 10.31 -5.12
C PRO A 344 -14.68 11.18 -5.76
N ASP A 345 -13.70 10.61 -6.47
CA ASP A 345 -12.63 11.37 -7.12
C ASP A 345 -13.05 12.06 -8.41
N LEU A 346 -14.12 11.59 -9.07
CA LEU A 346 -14.66 12.24 -10.28
C LEU A 346 -15.15 13.67 -10.04
N ILE A 347 -15.67 13.94 -8.84
CA ILE A 347 -16.27 15.24 -8.48
C ILE A 347 -15.32 16.14 -7.68
N ARG A 348 -14.04 15.78 -7.63
CA ARG A 348 -13.01 16.54 -6.97
C ARG A 348 -12.32 17.48 -7.97
N THR A 349 -11.89 18.63 -7.47
CA THR A 349 -11.06 19.59 -8.22
C THR A 349 -10.28 20.48 -7.25
N ASN A 350 -9.26 21.18 -7.73
CA ASN A 350 -8.60 22.25 -6.97
C ASN A 350 -9.32 23.60 -7.13
N ASP A 351 -10.19 23.73 -8.12
CA ASP A 351 -10.93 24.95 -8.42
C ASP A 351 -12.17 25.12 -7.54
N THR A 352 -12.65 26.36 -7.43
CA THR A 352 -13.88 26.69 -6.70
C THR A 352 -15.15 26.25 -7.42
N VAL A 353 -15.02 25.78 -8.66
CA VAL A 353 -16.12 25.28 -9.50
C VAL A 353 -15.69 24.04 -10.29
N ILE A 354 -16.68 23.24 -10.67
CA ILE A 354 -16.53 22.13 -11.62
C ILE A 354 -17.67 22.19 -12.65
N HIS A 355 -17.34 21.97 -13.92
CA HIS A 355 -18.32 21.95 -15.00
C HIS A 355 -18.69 20.50 -15.30
N ILE A 356 -19.98 20.21 -15.42
CA ILE A 356 -20.47 18.87 -15.75
C ILE A 356 -21.44 18.92 -16.92
N GLU A 357 -21.44 17.86 -17.70
CA GLU A 357 -22.59 17.45 -18.50
C GLU A 357 -23.22 16.22 -17.83
N TYR A 358 -24.55 16.16 -17.80
CA TYR A 358 -25.31 15.04 -17.25
C TYR A 358 -26.54 14.73 -18.10
N THR A 359 -27.12 13.54 -17.91
CA THR A 359 -28.42 13.18 -18.50
C THR A 359 -29.47 12.96 -17.42
N ARG A 360 -30.65 13.53 -17.63
CA ARG A 360 -31.86 13.28 -16.85
C ARG A 360 -32.97 12.85 -17.82
N ALA A 361 -33.52 11.65 -17.65
CA ALA A 361 -34.50 11.07 -18.58
C ALA A 361 -34.06 11.23 -20.05
N ASP A 362 -32.82 10.82 -20.34
CA ASP A 362 -32.15 10.89 -21.66
C ASP A 362 -31.88 12.29 -22.23
N LEU A 363 -32.28 13.37 -21.54
CA LEU A 363 -31.98 14.73 -21.95
C LEU A 363 -30.62 15.18 -21.42
N ARG A 364 -29.73 15.61 -22.33
CA ARG A 364 -28.42 16.18 -22.00
C ARG A 364 -28.56 17.59 -21.45
N GLN A 365 -27.92 17.84 -20.31
CA GLN A 365 -27.89 19.12 -19.62
C GLN A 365 -26.46 19.45 -19.19
N HIS A 366 -26.19 20.73 -18.95
CA HIS A 366 -24.89 21.21 -18.49
C HIS A 366 -25.06 22.01 -17.19
N LYS A 367 -24.06 21.95 -16.31
CA LYS A 367 -24.08 22.73 -15.06
C LYS A 367 -22.70 23.10 -14.59
N THR A 368 -22.62 24.27 -13.96
CA THR A 368 -21.46 24.66 -13.15
C THR A 368 -21.82 24.46 -11.69
N LEU A 369 -21.06 23.62 -10.99
CA LEU A 369 -21.24 23.32 -9.57
C LEU A 369 -20.19 24.07 -8.76
N LYS A 370 -20.60 24.76 -7.70
CA LYS A 370 -19.66 25.27 -6.69
C LYS A 370 -19.09 24.12 -5.89
N THR A 371 -17.79 24.18 -5.57
CA THR A 371 -17.11 23.16 -4.79
C THR A 371 -16.92 23.61 -3.36
N LEU A 372 -16.87 22.66 -2.45
CA LEU A 372 -16.74 22.85 -1.02
C LEU A 372 -15.37 22.35 -0.53
N ASP A 373 -14.89 22.93 0.57
CA ASP A 373 -13.73 22.38 1.25
C ASP A 373 -14.05 21.02 1.90
N GLU A 374 -13.04 20.16 2.07
CA GLU A 374 -13.19 18.82 2.67
C GLU A 374 -13.91 18.85 4.02
N LYS A 375 -13.70 19.90 4.82
CA LYS A 375 -14.35 20.09 6.13
C LYS A 375 -15.86 20.36 6.06
N GLU A 376 -16.38 20.74 4.90
CA GLU A 376 -17.78 21.11 4.68
C GLU A 376 -18.60 19.96 4.05
N VAL A 377 -17.93 18.86 3.71
CA VAL A 377 -18.51 17.65 3.14
C VAL A 377 -18.46 16.49 4.12
N ASN A 378 -19.49 15.65 4.11
CA ASN A 378 -19.51 14.42 4.88
C ASN A 378 -19.34 13.21 3.94
N LEU A 379 -18.09 12.84 3.66
CA LEU A 379 -17.76 11.69 2.79
C LEU A 379 -18.28 10.35 3.33
N TYR A 380 -18.53 10.29 4.64
CA TYR A 380 -19.06 9.11 5.31
C TYR A 380 -20.58 9.13 5.49
N ALA A 381 -21.28 10.10 4.87
CA ALA A 381 -22.74 10.19 4.96
C ALA A 381 -23.43 8.89 4.56
N LYS A 382 -22.96 8.24 3.49
CA LYS A 382 -23.50 6.98 2.98
C LYS A 382 -23.37 5.78 3.92
N TYR A 383 -22.43 5.83 4.87
CA TYR A 383 -22.24 4.77 5.87
C TYR A 383 -23.08 5.00 7.14
N LYS A 384 -23.74 6.17 7.27
CA LYS A 384 -24.68 6.39 8.35
C LYS A 384 -25.93 5.57 8.06
N VAL A 385 -26.20 4.60 8.92
CA VAL A 385 -27.42 3.82 8.79
C VAL A 385 -28.61 4.66 9.26
N THR A 386 -29.57 4.85 8.35
CA THR A 386 -30.78 5.65 8.58
C THR A 386 -32.04 4.79 8.71
N ASP A 387 -31.96 3.49 8.42
CA ASP A 387 -33.06 2.55 8.54
C ASP A 387 -32.86 1.61 9.75
N THR A 388 -33.95 1.01 10.20
CA THR A 388 -33.96 -0.01 11.23
C THR A 388 -33.19 -1.26 10.80
N SER A 389 -32.62 -1.99 11.77
CA SER A 389 -31.90 -3.24 11.50
C SER A 389 -32.82 -4.39 11.10
N PHE A 390 -34.14 -4.22 11.26
CA PHE A 390 -35.15 -5.25 11.03
C PHE A 390 -36.49 -4.65 10.66
N ARG A 391 -37.15 -5.22 9.64
CA ARG A 391 -38.59 -5.05 9.40
C ARG A 391 -39.17 -6.29 8.73
N LEU A 392 -40.46 -6.53 8.92
CA LEU A 392 -41.21 -7.47 8.08
C LEU A 392 -41.64 -6.75 6.80
N ILE A 393 -41.25 -7.29 5.64
CA ILE A 393 -41.78 -6.84 4.34
C ILE A 393 -43.25 -7.27 4.23
N ASN A 394 -43.53 -8.49 4.69
CA ASN A 394 -44.87 -9.04 4.92
C ASN A 394 -44.78 -10.19 5.95
N LYS A 395 -45.87 -10.93 6.19
CA LYS A 395 -45.90 -12.03 7.16
C LYS A 395 -44.93 -13.18 6.84
N ASP A 396 -44.59 -13.36 5.56
CA ASP A 396 -43.77 -14.46 5.07
C ASP A 396 -42.31 -14.02 4.87
N ILE A 397 -42.01 -12.71 4.80
CA ILE A 397 -40.68 -12.19 4.43
C ILE A 397 -40.12 -11.21 5.46
N ALA A 398 -38.96 -11.54 6.02
CA ALA A 398 -38.18 -10.67 6.90
C ALA A 398 -37.03 -9.97 6.18
N TYR A 399 -36.82 -8.69 6.47
CA TYR A 399 -35.64 -7.95 6.05
C TYR A 399 -34.73 -7.69 7.24
N LEU A 400 -33.46 -8.10 7.13
CA LEU A 400 -32.42 -7.81 8.10
C LEU A 400 -31.31 -6.98 7.45
N ASN A 401 -30.99 -5.83 8.06
CA ASN A 401 -29.87 -5.00 7.65
C ASN A 401 -28.68 -5.22 8.60
N ASN A 402 -27.73 -6.07 8.18
CA ASN A 402 -26.52 -6.37 8.96
C ASN A 402 -25.65 -5.13 9.23
N GLY A 403 -25.79 -4.04 8.46
CA GLY A 403 -25.04 -2.80 8.70
C GLY A 403 -25.49 -2.03 9.96
N SER A 404 -26.70 -2.28 10.45
CA SER A 404 -27.23 -1.67 11.70
C SER A 404 -27.61 -2.67 12.77
N LEU A 405 -27.48 -3.96 12.47
CA LEU A 405 -27.81 -5.03 13.39
C LEU A 405 -26.85 -5.02 14.59
N LYS A 406 -27.44 -5.04 15.78
CA LYS A 406 -26.71 -5.15 17.04
C LYS A 406 -27.02 -6.50 17.68
N GLY A 407 -26.03 -7.09 18.35
CA GLY A 407 -26.16 -8.43 18.94
C GLY A 407 -27.28 -8.53 19.97
N ASP A 408 -27.57 -7.46 20.70
CA ASP A 408 -28.66 -7.36 21.68
C ASP A 408 -30.07 -7.34 21.03
N HIS A 409 -30.19 -6.99 19.75
CA HIS A 409 -31.45 -7.04 19.02
C HIS A 409 -31.80 -8.47 18.56
N LEU A 410 -30.81 -9.36 18.43
CA LEU A 410 -30.97 -10.69 17.84
C LEU A 410 -32.06 -11.54 18.49
N PRO A 411 -32.19 -11.63 19.84
CA PRO A 411 -33.23 -12.47 20.44
C PRO A 411 -34.66 -12.05 20.05
N LYS A 412 -34.92 -10.74 19.99
CA LYS A 412 -36.23 -10.21 19.59
C LYS A 412 -36.50 -10.42 18.11
N ILE A 413 -35.48 -10.22 17.26
CA ILE A 413 -35.59 -10.44 15.82
C ILE A 413 -35.84 -11.91 15.52
N TRP A 414 -35.14 -12.83 16.19
CA TRP A 414 -35.33 -14.28 16.00
C TRP A 414 -36.75 -14.72 16.33
N SER A 415 -37.34 -14.22 17.42
CA SER A 415 -38.74 -14.49 17.73
C SER A 415 -39.71 -13.92 16.68
N ALA A 416 -39.42 -12.72 16.16
CA ALA A 416 -40.27 -12.09 15.15
C ALA A 416 -40.19 -12.76 13.76
N VAL A 417 -39.07 -13.42 13.43
CA VAL A 417 -38.88 -14.10 12.14
C VAL A 417 -39.20 -15.60 12.17
N GLU A 418 -39.48 -16.17 13.35
CA GLU A 418 -39.73 -17.61 13.53
C GLU A 418 -40.81 -18.18 12.61
N ASN A 419 -41.85 -17.39 12.32
CA ASN A 419 -42.98 -17.79 11.47
C ASN A 419 -42.88 -17.29 10.02
N THR A 420 -41.77 -16.64 9.66
CA THR A 420 -41.52 -16.19 8.28
C THR A 420 -41.01 -17.37 7.45
N LYS A 421 -41.19 -17.31 6.13
CA LYS A 421 -40.75 -18.34 5.18
C LYS A 421 -39.42 -18.02 4.51
N GLY A 422 -38.92 -16.78 4.63
CA GLY A 422 -37.69 -16.31 4.00
C GLY A 422 -37.25 -14.93 4.48
#